data_AF-R4JSL3-F1
#
_entry.id   AF-R4JSL3-F1
#
_cell.length_a   1.000
_cell.length_b   1.000
_cell.length_c   1.000
_cell.angle_alpha   90.00
_cell.angle_beta   90.00
_cell.angle_gamma   90.00
#
_symmetry.space_group_name_H-M   'P 1'
#
loop_
_entity.id
_entity.type
_entity.pdbx_description
1 polymer ?
#
loop_
_entity_poly.entity_id
_entity_poly.type
_entity_poly.pdbx_seq_one_letter_code
_entity_poly.pdbx_strand_id
1 'polypeptide(L)'
;RITIIIAHRLSTIRYANTIFVLSNRERSDNNNNNNNDDNNNNNNNNNKINNEGSYIIEQGTHDSLMKNKNGIYHLMINNQK
;
A
#
# COMPACT_ATOMS: atom_id res chain seq x y z
N ARG A 1 5.96 0.49 -27.81
CA ARG A 1 6.64 1.43 -26.86
C ARG A 1 6.00 1.22 -25.49
N ILE A 2 6.77 1.26 -24.40
CA ILE A 2 6.28 1.09 -23.03
C ILE A 2 6.60 2.38 -22.26
N THR A 3 5.64 2.89 -21.52
CA THR A 3 5.78 4.08 -20.68
C THR A 3 5.16 3.81 -19.33
N ILE A 4 5.92 4.04 -18.28
CA ILE A 4 5.48 3.89 -16.89
C ILE A 4 5.51 5.29 -16.27
N ILE A 5 4.42 5.68 -15.61
CA ILE A 5 4.27 6.98 -14.96
C ILE A 5 3.86 6.74 -13.51
N ILE A 6 4.56 7.38 -12.58
CA ILE A 6 4.18 7.43 -11.16
C ILE A 6 3.71 8.84 -10.88
N ALA A 7 2.44 9.01 -10.54
CA ALA A 7 1.85 10.32 -10.30
C ALA A 7 0.72 10.25 -9.28
N HIS A 8 0.61 11.32 -8.49
CA HIS A 8 -0.48 11.51 -7.52
C HIS A 8 -1.67 12.29 -8.09
N ARG A 9 -1.47 13.05 -9.17
CA ARG A 9 -2.53 13.85 -9.80
C ARG A 9 -3.41 12.95 -10.66
N LEU A 10 -4.72 12.97 -10.40
CA LEU A 10 -5.69 12.22 -11.20
C LEU A 10 -5.62 12.56 -12.69
N SER A 11 -5.43 13.84 -13.04
CA SER A 11 -5.33 14.26 -14.45
C SER A 11 -4.19 13.58 -15.21
N THR A 12 -3.13 13.14 -14.51
CA THR A 12 -2.00 12.44 -15.11
C THR A 12 -2.27 10.96 -15.33
N ILE A 13 -2.99 10.31 -14.41
CA ILE A 13 -3.19 8.84 -14.43
C ILE A 13 -4.51 8.40 -15.06
N ARG A 14 -5.51 9.30 -15.19
CA ARG A 14 -6.87 8.99 -15.65
C ARG A 14 -6.90 8.27 -17.00
N TYR A 15 -6.04 8.69 -17.92
CA TYR A 15 -6.03 8.18 -19.30
C TYR A 15 -5.01 7.05 -19.51
N ALA A 16 -4.41 6.53 -18.45
CA ALA A 16 -3.48 5.40 -18.56
C ALA A 16 -4.22 4.16 -19.09
N ASN A 17 -3.57 3.41 -19.98
CA ASN A 17 -4.12 2.15 -20.49
C ASN A 17 -4.32 1.12 -19.37
N THR A 18 -3.48 1.18 -18.34
CA THR A 18 -3.57 0.36 -17.14
C THR A 18 -3.02 1.14 -15.96
N ILE A 19 -3.71 1.07 -14.83
CA ILE A 19 -3.34 1.67 -13.54
C ILE A 19 -3.08 0.52 -12.58
N PHE A 20 -1.99 0.61 -11.83
CA PHE A 20 -1.66 -0.27 -10.73
C PHE A 20 -1.71 0.54 -9.43
N VAL A 21 -2.49 0.08 -8.47
CA VAL A 21 -2.57 0.69 -7.13
C VAL A 21 -1.73 -0.15 -6.20
N LEU A 22 -0.77 0.49 -5.53
CA LEU A 22 0.12 -0.14 -4.58
C LEU A 22 -0.32 0.21 -3.16
N SER A 23 -0.27 -0.77 -2.27
CA SER A 23 -0.44 -0.58 -0.83
C SER A 23 0.78 -1.11 -0.07
N ASN A 24 0.98 -0.58 1.13
CA ASN A 24 1.93 -1.16 2.07
C ASN A 24 1.33 -2.44 2.65
N ARG A 25 2.18 -3.46 2.82
CA ARG A 25 1.79 -4.63 3.59
C ARG A 25 1.59 -4.19 5.04
N GLU A 26 0.42 -4.48 5.60
CA GLU A 26 0.22 -4.25 7.03
C GLU A 26 1.26 -5.09 7.77
N ARG A 27 2.07 -4.43 8.60
CA ARG A 27 2.89 -5.16 9.55
C ARG A 27 1.91 -5.83 10.49
N SER A 28 1.84 -7.15 10.43
CA SER A 28 1.29 -7.94 11.52
C SER A 28 2.24 -7.76 12.70
N ASP A 29 2.16 -6.61 13.36
CA ASP A 29 2.74 -6.40 14.67
C ASP A 29 1.94 -7.33 15.59
N ASN A 30 2.37 -8.59 15.61
CA ASN A 30 1.93 -9.59 16.56
C ASN A 30 2.32 -9.09 17.96
N ASN A 31 1.54 -8.18 18.53
CA ASN A 31 1.52 -7.87 19.95
C ASN A 31 0.94 -9.09 20.68
N ASN A 32 1.69 -10.19 20.68
CA ASN A 32 1.56 -11.21 21.70
C ASN A 32 2.15 -10.60 22.97
N ASN A 33 1.31 -9.91 23.74
CA ASN A 33 1.59 -9.56 25.13
C ASN A 33 1.66 -10.84 25.96
N ASN A 34 2.73 -11.61 25.79
CA ASN A 34 3.13 -12.60 26.77
C ASN A 34 3.88 -11.85 27.86
N ASN A 35 3.12 -11.38 28.86
CA ASN A 35 3.69 -11.12 30.18
C ASN A 35 4.33 -12.43 30.64
N ASN A 36 5.66 -12.46 30.75
CA ASN A 36 6.43 -13.23 31.74
C ASN A 36 7.92 -12.88 31.61
N ASP A 37 8.40 -12.24 32.66
CA ASP A 37 9.67 -12.46 33.34
C ASP A 37 11.03 -12.09 32.71
N ASP A 38 11.72 -11.31 33.55
CA ASP A 38 13.15 -11.27 33.82
C ASP A 38 14.10 -10.65 32.79
N ASN A 39 14.34 -9.36 33.06
CA ASN A 39 15.60 -8.61 32.85
C ASN A 39 16.79 -9.45 32.36
N ASN A 40 16.98 -9.49 31.04
CA ASN A 40 18.32 -9.54 30.48
C ASN A 40 18.44 -8.51 29.36
N ASN A 41 19.00 -7.37 29.74
CA ASN A 41 19.19 -6.19 28.92
C ASN A 41 20.32 -6.46 27.91
N ASN A 42 19.98 -7.03 26.75
CA ASN A 42 20.82 -6.99 25.56
C ASN A 42 19.96 -6.49 24.40
N ASN A 43 19.65 -5.20 24.43
CA ASN A 43 18.99 -4.46 23.35
C ASN A 43 19.95 -4.27 22.17
N ASN A 44 20.33 -5.37 21.50
CA ASN A 44 20.70 -5.30 20.10
C ASN A 44 19.39 -5.11 19.32
N ASN A 45 19.03 -3.84 19.12
CA ASN A 45 17.96 -3.40 18.23
C ASN A 45 18.32 -3.76 16.78
N ASN A 46 18.34 -5.05 16.46
CA ASN A 46 18.15 -5.52 15.12
C ASN A 46 16.69 -5.29 14.81
N ASN A 47 16.36 -4.03 14.48
CA ASN A 47 15.14 -3.67 13.78
C ASN A 47 15.11 -4.64 12.59
N LYS A 48 14.34 -5.72 12.70
CA LYS A 48 14.24 -6.73 11.65
C LYS A 48 13.63 -5.98 10.48
N ILE A 49 14.48 -5.54 9.55
CA ILE A 49 14.05 -4.82 8.37
C ILE A 49 13.31 -5.87 7.56
N ASN A 50 12.01 -5.94 7.78
CA ASN A 50 11.11 -6.72 6.94
C ASN A 50 11.16 -6.00 5.59
N ASN A 51 11.99 -6.48 4.65
CA ASN A 51 12.12 -5.99 3.28
C ASN A 51 10.86 -6.29 2.43
N GLU A 52 9.70 -6.27 3.07
CA GLU A 52 8.42 -6.54 2.47
C GLU A 52 7.94 -5.22 1.87
N GLY A 53 8.32 -4.97 0.61
CA GLY A 53 7.91 -3.77 -0.13
C GLY A 53 6.40 -3.69 -0.36
N SER A 54 5.98 -2.64 -1.05
CA SER A 54 4.57 -2.46 -1.42
C SER A 54 4.08 -3.58 -2.36
N TYR A 55 2.79 -3.90 -2.30
CA TYR A 55 2.15 -4.90 -3.14
C TYR A 55 0.98 -4.30 -3.93
N ILE A 56 0.66 -4.90 -5.06
CA ILE A 56 -0.46 -4.48 -5.92
C ILE A 56 -1.77 -4.90 -5.26
N ILE A 57 -2.66 -3.94 -5.01
CA ILE A 57 -4.00 -4.18 -4.46
C ILE A 57 -5.09 -4.11 -5.52
N GLU A 58 -4.89 -3.30 -6.56
CA GLU A 58 -5.86 -3.13 -7.65
C GLU A 58 -5.12 -2.91 -8.97
N GLN A 59 -5.70 -3.42 -10.06
CA GLN A 59 -5.20 -3.22 -11.43
C GLN A 59 -6.38 -3.07 -12.38
N GLY A 60 -6.32 -2.09 -13.29
CA GLY A 60 -7.31 -1.96 -14.35
C GLY A 60 -7.26 -0.64 -15.09
N THR A 61 -8.27 -0.40 -15.92
CA THR A 61 -8.53 0.93 -16.49
C THR A 61 -9.17 1.85 -15.45
N HIS A 62 -9.14 3.16 -15.68
CA HIS A 62 -9.86 4.13 -14.86
C HIS A 62 -11.32 3.74 -14.64
N ASP A 63 -12.05 3.44 -15.72
CA ASP A 63 -13.47 3.12 -15.66
C ASP A 63 -13.74 1.83 -14.88
N SER A 64 -12.92 0.80 -15.05
CA SER A 64 -13.06 -0.46 -14.32
C SER A 64 -12.82 -0.28 -12.82
N LEU A 65 -11.81 0.52 -12.44
CA LEU A 65 -11.51 0.82 -11.05
C LEU A 65 -12.55 1.76 -10.41
N MET A 66 -13.20 2.65 -11.18
CA MET A 66 -14.32 3.47 -10.70
C MET A 66 -15.59 2.68 -10.40
N LYS A 67 -15.79 1.50 -11.01
CA LYS A 67 -16.95 0.64 -10.72
C LYS A 67 -16.89 0.07 -9.31
N ASN A 68 -15.69 -0.19 -8.77
CA ASN A 68 -15.51 -0.65 -7.41
C ASN A 68 -15.61 0.53 -6.42
N LYS A 69 -16.84 0.81 -5.93
CA LYS A 69 -17.08 1.92 -5.00
C LYS A 69 -16.33 1.78 -3.66
N ASN A 70 -15.96 0.56 -3.30
CA ASN A 70 -15.19 0.24 -2.09
C ASN A 70 -13.68 0.15 -2.37
N GLY A 71 -13.25 0.36 -3.62
CA GLY A 71 -11.85 0.30 -4.03
C GLY A 71 -11.05 1.51 -3.56
N ILE A 72 -9.76 1.29 -3.31
CA ILE A 72 -8.83 2.34 -2.85
C ILE A 72 -8.68 3.41 -3.94
N TYR A 73 -8.63 3.01 -5.21
CA TYR A 73 -8.60 3.96 -6.32
C TYR A 73 -9.81 4.89 -6.33
N HIS A 74 -11.02 4.36 -6.14
CA HIS A 74 -12.26 5.13 -6.07
C HIS A 74 -12.27 6.10 -4.89
N LEU A 75 -11.84 5.64 -3.71
CA LEU A 75 -11.72 6.49 -2.53
C LEU A 75 -10.71 7.62 -2.74
N MET A 76 -9.54 7.31 -3.30
CA MET A 76 -8.50 8.29 -3.61
C MET A 76 -9.04 9.41 -4.52
N ILE A 77 -9.81 9.06 -5.55
CA ILE A 77 -10.37 10.05 -6.48
C ILE A 77 -11.41 10.95 -5.80
N ASN A 78 -12.26 10.38 -4.95
CA ASN A 78 -13.27 11.17 -4.23
C ASN A 78 -12.64 12.12 -3.22
N ASN A 79 -11.48 11.78 -2.66
CA ASN A 79 -10.73 12.66 -1.75
C ASN A 79 -9.92 13.76 -2.46
N GLN A 80 -9.91 13.79 -3.80
CA GLN A 80 -9.26 14.85 -4.61
C GLN A 80 -10.24 15.93 -5.12
N LYS A 81 -11.52 15.84 -4.75
CA LYS A 81 -12.57 16.82 -5.08
C LYS A 81 -12.62 17.92 -4.02
#